data_AF-A0A180G836-F1
#
_entry.id   AF-A0A180G836-F1
#
_cell.length_a   1.000
_cell.length_b   1.000
_cell.length_c   1.000
_cell.angle_alpha   90.00
_cell.angle_beta   90.00
_cell.angle_gamma   90.00
#
_symmetry.space_group_name_H-M   'P 1'
#
loop_
_entity.id
_entity.type
_entity.pdbx_description
1 polymer ?
#
loop_
_entity_poly.entity_id
_entity_poly.type
_entity_poly.pdbx_seq_one_letter_code
_entity_poly.pdbx_strand_id
1 'polypeptide(L)'
;MAEINPLLQGSAITKNLTPAQEEWLNGVIASMKQKINTQLEPDNNPRTPLEKALADDHALNHMDFYYNGAMQEARFMELGSSQMPNFYSLWVALQRAGPPLPKEQAPAYILSITRDEIPEGTQS
;
A
#
# COMPACT_ATOMS: atom_id res chain seq x y z
N MET A 1 -20.55 -21.45 27.73
CA MET A 1 -19.20 -20.88 27.62
C MET A 1 -18.66 -21.34 26.27
N ALA A 2 -18.38 -20.42 25.35
CA ALA A 2 -17.89 -20.79 24.02
C ALA A 2 -16.37 -21.03 24.09
N GLU A 3 -15.94 -22.23 23.70
CA GLU A 3 -14.52 -22.54 23.52
C GLU A 3 -13.95 -21.69 22.39
N ILE A 4 -12.96 -20.88 22.72
CA ILE A 4 -12.26 -20.03 21.77
C ILE A 4 -11.22 -20.91 21.09
N ASN A 5 -11.38 -21.10 19.78
CA ASN A 5 -10.52 -21.95 18.95
C ASN A 5 -9.06 -21.43 18.99
N PRO A 6 -8.06 -22.20 19.44
CA PRO A 6 -6.67 -21.73 19.57
C PRO A 6 -6.02 -21.31 18.25
N LEU A 7 -6.60 -21.70 17.11
CA LEU A 7 -6.12 -21.35 15.76
C LEU A 7 -6.28 -19.86 15.41
N LEU A 8 -6.99 -19.06 16.21
CA LEU A 8 -7.12 -17.61 16.02
C LEU A 8 -6.11 -16.79 16.84
N GLN A 9 -5.34 -17.42 17.73
CA GLN A 9 -4.18 -16.78 18.32
C GLN A 9 -2.97 -17.06 17.43
N GLY A 10 -2.95 -16.40 16.27
CA GLY A 10 -1.70 -16.16 15.58
C GLY A 10 -0.80 -15.40 16.54
N SER A 11 0.04 -16.14 17.27
CA SER A 11 1.08 -15.54 18.08
C SER A 11 1.91 -14.72 17.11
N ALA A 12 1.75 -13.40 17.15
CA ALA A 12 2.70 -12.48 16.56
C ALA A 12 3.98 -12.63 17.38
N ILE A 13 4.69 -13.74 17.16
CA ILE A 13 6.04 -13.96 17.68
C ILE A 13 6.86 -12.95 16.92
N THR A 14 7.14 -11.81 17.55
CA THR A 14 8.14 -10.87 17.07
C THR A 14 9.47 -11.60 17.14
N LYS A 15 9.85 -12.28 16.05
CA LYS A 15 11.14 -12.97 15.93
C LYS A 15 12.24 -11.92 15.99
N ASN A 16 13.25 -12.12 16.83
CA ASN A 16 14.45 -11.28 16.77
C ASN A 16 15.08 -11.48 15.38
N LEU A 17 15.16 -10.39 14.61
CA LEU A 17 15.70 -10.42 13.25
C LEU A 17 17.20 -10.70 13.32
N THR A 18 17.68 -11.57 12.43
CA THR A 18 19.12 -11.67 12.17
C THR A 18 19.59 -10.41 11.42
N PRO A 19 20.89 -10.08 11.47
CA PRO A 19 21.40 -8.93 10.71
C PRO A 19 21.04 -8.96 9.21
N ALA A 20 21.05 -10.15 8.60
CA ALA A 20 20.66 -10.33 7.21
C ALA A 20 19.16 -10.09 6.96
N GLN A 21 18.29 -10.53 7.88
CA GLN A 21 16.85 -10.27 7.79
C GLN A 21 16.53 -8.78 7.98
N GLU A 22 17.26 -8.10 8.87
CA GLU A 22 17.13 -6.66 9.08
C GLU A 22 17.59 -5.87 7.85
N GLU A 23 18.73 -6.23 7.26
CA GLU A 23 19.22 -5.62 6.02
C GLU A 23 18.23 -5.80 4.86
N TRP A 24 17.71 -7.01 4.68
CA TRP A 24 16.68 -7.29 3.69
C TRP A 24 15.41 -6.47 3.93
N LEU A 25 14.91 -6.42 5.17
CA LEU A 25 13.71 -5.67 5.54
C LEU A 25 13.90 -4.17 5.30
N ASN A 26 15.07 -3.62 5.63
CA ASN A 26 15.43 -2.24 5.33
C ASN A 26 15.43 -1.96 3.82
N GLY A 27 15.91 -2.91 3.00
CA GLY A 27 15.84 -2.84 1.55
C GLY A 27 14.40 -2.79 1.02
N VAL A 28 13.52 -3.65 1.53
CA VAL A 28 12.08 -3.64 1.20
C VAL A 28 11.44 -2.29 1.56
N ILE A 29 11.68 -1.80 2.78
CA ILE A 29 11.16 -0.51 3.25
C ILE A 29 11.67 0.64 2.37
N ALA A 30 12.95 0.66 2.03
CA ALA A 30 13.55 1.68 1.17
C ALA A 30 12.91 1.68 -0.23
N SER A 31 12.73 0.49 -0.83
CA SER A 31 12.07 0.32 -2.12
C SER A 31 10.62 0.82 -2.09
N MET A 32 9.85 0.46 -1.06
CA MET A 32 8.48 0.93 -0.89
C MET A 32 8.40 2.45 -0.73
N LYS A 33 9.27 3.05 0.09
CA LYS A 33 9.35 4.50 0.26
C LYS A 33 9.70 5.21 -1.04
N GLN A 34 10.68 4.71 -1.79
CA GLN A 34 11.05 5.26 -3.09
C GLN A 34 9.86 5.27 -4.04
N LYS A 35 9.06 4.20 -4.04
CA LYS A 35 7.91 4.10 -4.92
C LYS A 35 6.79 5.08 -4.55
N ILE A 36 6.52 5.24 -3.26
CA ILE A 36 5.61 6.29 -2.76
C ILE A 36 6.04 7.66 -3.28
N ASN A 37 7.31 8.00 -3.08
CA ASN A 37 7.86 9.31 -3.45
C ASN A 37 7.95 9.56 -4.95
N THR A 38 7.85 8.53 -5.80
CA THR A 38 8.03 8.68 -7.26
C THR A 38 6.74 8.49 -8.05
N GLN A 39 5.87 7.58 -7.63
CA GLN A 39 4.68 7.22 -8.43
C GLN A 39 3.38 7.81 -7.88
N LEU A 40 3.24 7.85 -6.56
CA LEU A 40 1.97 8.17 -5.88
C LEU A 40 1.93 9.63 -5.42
N GLU A 41 3.02 10.10 -4.79
CA GLU A 41 3.11 11.47 -4.32
C GLU A 41 4.51 12.05 -4.58
N PRO A 42 4.84 12.33 -5.86
CA PRO A 42 6.01 13.12 -6.17
C PRO A 42 5.83 14.55 -5.65
N ASP A 43 6.91 15.14 -5.10
CA ASP A 43 6.89 16.47 -4.47
C ASP A 43 6.35 17.57 -5.40
N ASN A 44 6.50 17.40 -6.71
CA ASN A 44 5.95 18.26 -7.74
C ASN A 44 5.07 17.43 -8.68
N ASN A 45 3.90 17.00 -8.21
CA ASN A 45 2.96 16.26 -9.05
C ASN A 45 2.24 17.22 -10.02
N PRO A 46 2.51 17.17 -11.34
CA PRO A 46 1.88 18.08 -12.30
C PRO A 46 0.45 17.66 -12.66
N ARG A 47 0.00 16.49 -12.17
CA ARG A 47 -1.31 15.93 -12.49
C ARG A 47 -2.41 16.80 -11.93
N THR A 48 -3.46 16.99 -12.71
CA THR A 48 -4.74 17.50 -12.22
C THR A 48 -5.32 16.58 -11.13
N PRO A 49 -6.24 17.07 -10.29
CA PRO A 49 -6.89 16.22 -9.28
C PRO A 49 -7.53 14.95 -9.85
N LEU A 50 -8.10 14.99 -11.06
CA LEU A 50 -8.69 13.83 -11.74
C LEU A 50 -7.61 12.83 -12.20
N GLU A 51 -6.56 13.31 -12.88
CA GLU A 51 -5.45 12.46 -13.31
C GLU A 51 -4.73 11.82 -12.12
N LYS A 52 -4.62 12.55 -11.00
CA LYS A 52 -4.09 11.98 -9.76
C LYS A 52 -4.99 10.86 -9.23
N ALA A 53 -6.30 11.07 -9.15
CA ALA A 53 -7.23 10.05 -8.68
C ALA A 53 -7.16 8.76 -9.51
N LEU A 54 -7.09 8.88 -10.84
CA LEU A 54 -6.96 7.71 -11.73
C LEU A 54 -5.60 7.02 -11.61
N ALA A 55 -4.52 7.77 -11.47
CA ALA A 55 -3.18 7.21 -11.28
C ALA A 55 -3.05 6.51 -9.92
N ASP A 56 -3.63 7.08 -8.87
CA ASP A 56 -3.66 6.49 -7.53
C ASP A 56 -4.47 5.18 -7.53
N ASP A 57 -5.65 5.16 -8.15
CA ASP A 57 -6.49 3.96 -8.33
C ASP A 57 -5.74 2.85 -9.07
N HIS A 58 -5.12 3.18 -10.20
CA HIS A 58 -4.29 2.24 -10.95
C HIS A 58 -3.15 1.69 -10.08
N ALA A 59 -2.46 2.56 -9.34
CA ALA A 59 -1.35 2.13 -8.49
C ALA A 59 -1.81 1.25 -7.32
N LEU A 60 -2.95 1.57 -6.69
CA LEU A 60 -3.58 0.77 -5.64
C LEU A 60 -3.94 -0.63 -6.14
N ASN A 61 -4.56 -0.75 -7.32
CA ASN A 61 -4.92 -2.04 -7.93
C ASN A 61 -3.68 -2.92 -8.22
N HIS A 62 -2.51 -2.31 -8.39
CA HIS A 62 -1.26 -3.03 -8.64
C HIS A 62 -0.39 -3.19 -7.39
N MET A 63 -0.77 -2.64 -6.22
CA MET A 63 0.04 -2.76 -5.00
C MET A 63 0.16 -4.18 -4.50
N ASP A 64 -0.91 -4.96 -4.61
CA ASP A 64 -0.92 -6.36 -4.19
C ASP A 64 0.19 -7.15 -4.87
N PHE A 65 0.44 -6.91 -6.16
CA PHE A 65 1.52 -7.56 -6.89
C PHE A 65 2.90 -7.30 -6.28
N TYR A 66 3.16 -6.06 -5.86
CA TYR A 66 4.45 -5.67 -5.26
C TYR A 66 4.60 -6.18 -3.83
N TYR A 67 3.52 -6.16 -3.06
CA TYR A 67 3.53 -6.66 -1.69
C TYR A 67 3.65 -8.19 -1.65
N ASN A 68 3.04 -8.89 -2.60
CA ASN A 68 3.05 -10.35 -2.66
C ASN A 68 4.46 -10.94 -2.82
N GLY A 69 5.34 -10.31 -3.62
CA GLY A 69 6.74 -10.75 -3.76
C GLY A 69 7.52 -10.63 -2.45
N ALA A 70 7.48 -9.45 -1.81
CA ALA A 70 8.14 -9.22 -0.52
C ALA A 70 7.55 -10.12 0.58
N MET A 71 6.24 -10.35 0.58
CA MET A 71 5.57 -11.28 1.50
C MET A 71 5.99 -12.74 1.27
N GLN A 72 6.23 -13.14 0.03
CA GLN A 72 6.68 -14.48 -0.30
C GLN A 72 8.12 -14.70 0.19
N GLU A 73 9.01 -13.75 -0.06
CA GLU A 73 10.38 -13.77 0.47
C GLU A 73 10.41 -13.76 2.01
N ALA A 74 9.56 -12.95 2.63
CA ALA A 74 9.40 -12.92 4.09
C ALA A 74 8.97 -14.27 4.67
N ARG A 75 8.07 -14.99 3.99
CA ARG A 75 7.66 -16.35 4.40
C ARG A 75 8.84 -17.32 4.34
N PHE A 76 9.70 -17.24 3.34
CA PHE A 76 10.92 -18.06 3.27
C PHE A 76 11.91 -17.75 4.39
N MET A 77 11.94 -16.50 4.87
CA MET A 77 12.74 -16.08 6.03
C MET A 77 12.03 -16.31 7.38
N GLU A 78 10.84 -16.93 7.37
CA GLU A 78 9.98 -17.14 8.54
C GLU A 78 9.66 -15.84 9.30
N LEU A 79 9.52 -14.74 8.58
CA LEU A 79 9.09 -13.46 9.14
C LEU A 79 7.56 -13.45 9.25
N GLY A 80 7.06 -13.01 10.41
CA GLY A 80 5.63 -12.85 10.63
C GLY A 80 5.06 -11.69 9.82
N SER A 81 3.76 -11.73 9.50
CA SER A 81 3.06 -10.61 8.86
C SER A 81 3.14 -9.31 9.66
N SER A 82 3.25 -9.40 10.99
CA SER A 82 3.47 -8.26 11.89
C SER A 82 4.84 -7.59 11.72
N GLN A 83 5.83 -8.29 11.16
CA GLN A 83 7.18 -7.76 10.91
C GLN A 83 7.30 -7.16 9.52
N MET A 84 6.31 -7.39 8.66
CA MET A 84 6.29 -6.87 7.30
C MET A 84 5.82 -5.42 7.29
N PRO A 85 6.44 -4.56 6.46
CA PRO A 85 6.03 -3.17 6.37
C PRO A 85 4.64 -3.09 5.75
N ASN A 86 3.72 -2.46 6.46
CA ASN A 86 2.43 -2.08 5.89
C ASN A 86 2.60 -0.81 5.05
N PHE A 87 2.13 -0.86 3.81
CA PHE A 87 2.13 0.28 2.89
C PHE A 87 1.52 1.55 3.52
N TYR A 88 0.37 1.43 4.18
CA TYR A 88 -0.29 2.56 4.83
C TYR A 88 0.56 3.14 5.97
N SER A 89 1.20 2.28 6.78
CA SER A 89 2.09 2.72 7.85
C SER A 89 3.31 3.47 7.31
N LEU A 90 3.88 3.03 6.18
CA LEU A 90 4.97 3.74 5.51
C LEU A 90 4.53 5.10 4.95
N TRP A 91 3.32 5.17 4.41
CA TRP A 91 2.73 6.42 3.93
C TRP A 91 2.62 7.47 5.04
N VAL A 92 2.05 7.06 6.19
CA VAL A 92 1.93 7.92 7.37
C VAL A 92 3.31 8.35 7.88
N ALA A 93 4.29 7.44 7.91
CA ALA A 93 5.66 7.74 8.33
C ALA A 93 6.37 8.75 7.41
N LEU A 94 6.00 8.82 6.13
CA LEU A 94 6.52 9.80 5.18
C LEU A 94 5.83 11.17 5.28
N GLN A 95 4.80 11.32 6.14
CA GLN A 95 4.02 12.56 6.32
C GLN A 95 3.42 13.10 5.01
N ARG A 96 3.02 12.18 4.13
CA ARG A 96 2.41 12.47 2.83
C ARG A 96 0.95 12.92 3.00
N ALA A 97 0.45 13.74 2.06
CA ALA A 97 -0.84 14.40 2.16
C ALA A 97 -2.01 13.44 1.90
N GLY A 98 -2.38 12.69 2.94
CA GLY A 98 -3.47 11.70 2.88
C GLY A 98 -3.10 10.47 2.05
N PRO A 99 -3.50 9.25 2.45
CA PRO A 99 -3.24 8.06 1.64
C PRO A 99 -3.89 8.18 0.25
N PRO A 100 -3.33 7.52 -0.79
CA PRO A 100 -4.02 7.39 -2.06
C PRO A 100 -5.36 6.68 -1.82
N LEU A 101 -6.41 7.16 -2.47
CA LEU A 101 -7.76 6.62 -2.35
C LEU A 101 -8.16 5.95 -3.68
N PRO A 102 -8.99 4.90 -3.65
CA PRO A 102 -9.67 4.41 -4.84
C PRO A 102 -10.42 5.55 -5.53
N LYS A 103 -10.49 5.53 -6.86
CA LYS A 103 -11.08 6.64 -7.62
C LYS A 103 -12.53 6.91 -7.23
N GLU A 104 -13.29 5.88 -6.84
CA GLU A 104 -14.69 5.98 -6.40
C GLU A 104 -14.86 6.78 -5.11
N GLN A 105 -13.78 7.00 -4.37
CA GLN A 105 -13.75 7.81 -3.14
C GLN A 105 -13.12 9.18 -3.37
N ALA A 106 -12.57 9.44 -4.56
CA ALA A 106 -11.92 10.71 -4.88
C ALA A 106 -12.95 11.76 -5.35
N PRO A 107 -13.07 12.92 -4.68
CA PRO A 107 -14.05 13.95 -5.05
C PRO A 107 -13.90 14.43 -6.50
N ALA A 108 -12.66 14.51 -7.01
CA ALA A 108 -12.40 14.92 -8.39
C ALA A 108 -12.99 13.94 -9.41
N TYR A 109 -12.91 12.63 -9.14
CA TYR A 109 -13.48 11.61 -10.01
C TYR A 109 -15.02 11.66 -9.99
N ILE A 110 -15.62 11.72 -8.80
CA ILE A 110 -17.08 11.81 -8.63
C ILE A 110 -17.64 13.05 -9.33
N LEU A 111 -16.95 14.20 -9.22
CA LEU A 111 -17.36 15.44 -9.86
C LEU A 111 -17.28 15.36 -11.40
N SER A 112 -16.23 14.75 -11.95
CA SER A 112 -16.10 14.60 -13.41
C SER A 112 -17.13 13.63 -13.99
N ILE A 113 -17.54 12.60 -13.25
CA ILE A 113 -18.68 11.73 -13.62
C ILE A 113 -19.98 12.55 -13.61
N THR A 114 -20.24 13.32 -12.55
CA THR A 114 -21.46 14.15 -12.40
C THR A 114 -21.59 15.21 -13.50
N ARG A 115 -20.48 15.63 -14.10
CA ARG A 115 -20.43 16.62 -15.18
C ARG A 115 -20.43 16.02 -16.59
N ASP A 116 -20.56 14.70 -16.71
CA ASP A 116 -20.40 13.95 -17.97
C ASP A 116 -19.06 14.21 -18.67
N GLU A 117 -18.01 14.60 -17.93
CA GLU A 117 -16.65 14.78 -18.47
C GLU A 117 -15.97 13.43 -18.76
N ILE A 118 -16.38 12.38 -18.03
CA ILE A 118 -15.93 11.00 -18.21
C ILE A 118 -17.13 10.03 -18.05
N PRO A 119 -17.16 8.91 -18.77
CA PRO A 119 -18.25 7.95 -18.69
C PRO A 119 -18.28 7.22 -17.34
N GLU A 120 -19.49 6.97 -16.84
CA GLU A 120 -19.71 6.15 -15.65
C GLU A 120 -19.29 4.69 -15.95
N GLY A 121 -18.25 4.21 -15.26
CA GLY A 121 -17.80 2.82 -15.39
C GLY A 121 -16.56 2.59 -16.26
N THR A 122 -15.63 3.54 -16.39
CA THR A 122 -14.29 3.25 -16.96
C THR A 122 -13.54 2.25 -16.05
N GLN A 123 -13.83 0.97 -16.27
CA GLN A 123 -13.03 -0.16 -15.80
C GLN A 123 -11.73 -0.17 -16.59
N SER A 124 -10.61 -0.12 -15.87
CA SER A 124 -9.29 -0.54 -16.35
C SER A 124 -8.62 -1.28 -15.22
#